data_AF-A0A8J2BLU0-F1
#
_entry.id   AF-A0A8J2BLU0-F1
#
_cell.length_a   1.000
_cell.length_b   1.000
_cell.length_c   1.000
_cell.angle_alpha   90.00
_cell.angle_beta   90.00
_cell.angle_gamma   90.00
#
_symmetry.space_group_name_H-M   'P 1'
#
loop_
_entity.id
_entity.type
_entity.pdbx_description
1 polymer ?
#
loop_
_entity_poly.entity_id
_entity_poly.type
_entity_poly.pdbx_seq_one_letter_code
_entity_poly.pdbx_strand_id
1 'polypeptide(L)'
;MDFGVDLFRVYERHKKQAEAAGNYETAAITAERLRRMRERDEAKKRSLLLNRHVEEKTTEEKRQLEEKEHLVEDERSEATTLLEAETKLMGSLREKQVEELAQLLDSAQLDSTGDTAQASITDQLSAEKQSPRSMSDAVKPSAELLNLQKRLKYIVQQGLYAQARDVSDQARRLQEDEKEKGSFLRLLGTEKLEERLRERQGIELEALRERLRQKKHQLARRFESRYEQLRNRHRKRTLDLEARHRKEKAALLVQHHG
;
A
#
# COMPACT_ATOMS: atom_id res chain seq x y z
N MET A 1 -60.87 28.39 5.05
CA MET A 1 -62.25 28.53 4.54
C MET A 1 -62.75 27.13 4.20
N ASP A 2 -63.48 26.49 5.12
CA ASP A 2 -64.02 25.14 4.94
C ASP A 2 -65.33 25.18 4.16
N PHE A 3 -65.24 25.31 2.84
CA PHE A 3 -66.36 25.08 1.91
C PHE A 3 -66.27 23.70 1.26
N GLY A 4 -65.89 22.68 2.04
CA GLY A 4 -65.86 21.29 1.62
C GLY A 4 -67.05 20.53 2.17
N VAL A 5 -68.27 20.81 1.68
CA VAL A 5 -69.38 19.88 1.94
C VAL A 5 -68.96 18.54 1.32
N ASP A 6 -68.72 17.55 2.17
CA ASP A 6 -68.31 16.20 1.77
C ASP A 6 -69.26 15.69 0.69
N LEU A 7 -68.77 15.68 -0.56
CA LEU A 7 -69.59 15.45 -1.75
C LEU A 7 -70.29 14.09 -1.63
N PHE A 8 -69.64 13.10 -0.99
CA PHE A 8 -70.26 11.81 -0.67
C PHE A 8 -71.51 11.95 0.20
N ARG A 9 -71.47 12.78 1.25
CA ARG A 9 -72.64 13.01 2.13
C ARG A 9 -73.79 13.69 1.40
N VAL A 10 -73.50 14.57 0.44
CA VAL A 10 -74.53 15.22 -0.39
C VAL A 10 -75.23 14.20 -1.27
N TYR A 11 -74.47 13.37 -2.00
CA TYR A 11 -75.03 12.33 -2.86
C TYR A 11 -75.73 11.22 -2.04
N GLU A 12 -75.25 10.88 -0.85
CA GLU A 12 -75.91 9.93 0.04
C GLU A 12 -77.25 10.45 0.58
N ARG A 13 -77.32 11.73 0.95
CA ARG A 13 -78.60 12.36 1.35
C ARG A 13 -79.57 12.44 0.17
N HIS A 14 -79.09 12.83 -1.01
CA HIS A 14 -79.89 12.90 -2.22
C HIS A 14 -80.48 11.53 -2.61
N LYS A 15 -79.66 10.46 -2.52
CA LYS A 15 -80.12 9.09 -2.73
C LYS A 15 -81.26 8.73 -1.77
N LYS A 16 -81.08 8.95 -0.47
CA LYS A 16 -82.09 8.64 0.56
C LYS A 16 -83.38 9.44 0.36
N GLN A 17 -83.27 10.72 -0.04
CA GLN A 17 -84.42 11.57 -0.35
C GLN A 17 -85.17 11.10 -1.60
N ALA A 18 -84.45 10.68 -2.65
CA ALA A 18 -85.06 10.11 -3.86
C ALA A 18 -85.77 8.78 -3.58
N GLU A 19 -85.19 7.91 -2.75
CA GLU A 19 -85.83 6.66 -2.30
C GLU A 19 -87.10 6.95 -1.48
N ALA A 20 -87.05 7.90 -0.55
CA ALA A 20 -88.22 8.29 0.27
C ALA A 20 -89.35 8.93 -0.56
N ALA A 21 -89.02 9.59 -1.67
CA ALA A 21 -89.98 10.18 -2.61
C ALA A 21 -90.54 9.18 -3.64
N GLY A 22 -90.08 7.93 -3.66
CA GLY A 22 -90.48 6.91 -4.64
C GLY A 22 -89.80 7.02 -6.02
N ASN A 23 -88.81 7.91 -6.17
CA ASN A 23 -88.08 8.12 -7.42
C ASN A 23 -86.88 7.17 -7.52
N TYR A 24 -87.13 5.89 -7.77
CA TYR A 24 -86.09 4.85 -7.76
C TYR A 24 -85.05 5.00 -8.89
N GLU A 25 -85.42 5.53 -10.06
CA GLU A 25 -84.48 5.76 -11.16
C GLU A 25 -83.40 6.78 -10.77
N THR A 26 -83.79 7.90 -10.15
CA THR A 26 -82.84 8.92 -9.70
C THR A 26 -81.98 8.42 -8.54
N ALA A 27 -82.54 7.60 -7.64
CA ALA A 27 -81.79 6.91 -6.60
C ALA A 27 -80.73 5.94 -7.19
N ALA A 28 -81.08 5.18 -8.23
CA ALA A 28 -80.18 4.25 -8.90
C ALA A 28 -79.01 4.98 -9.59
N ILE A 29 -79.30 6.05 -10.35
CA ILE A 29 -78.27 6.89 -10.99
C ILE A 29 -77.35 7.52 -9.92
N THR A 30 -77.92 8.00 -8.82
CA THR A 30 -77.16 8.59 -7.70
C THR A 30 -76.27 7.53 -7.04
N ALA A 31 -76.75 6.29 -6.88
CA ALA A 31 -75.97 5.18 -6.34
C ALA A 31 -74.81 4.78 -7.26
N GLU A 32 -75.02 4.72 -8.58
CA GLU A 32 -73.96 4.43 -9.54
C GLU A 32 -72.89 5.53 -9.54
N ARG A 33 -73.30 6.80 -9.44
CA ARG A 33 -72.39 7.93 -9.35
C ARG A 33 -71.55 7.91 -8.07
N LEU A 34 -72.16 7.56 -6.93
CA LEU A 34 -71.46 7.32 -5.67
C LEU A 34 -70.42 6.20 -5.81
N ARG A 35 -70.79 5.08 -6.45
CA ARG A 35 -69.87 3.97 -6.71
C ARG A 35 -68.66 4.41 -7.54
N ARG A 36 -68.89 5.09 -8.68
CA ARG A 36 -67.80 5.59 -9.53
C ARG A 36 -66.89 6.61 -8.82
N MET A 37 -67.47 7.45 -7.94
CA MET A 37 -66.69 8.38 -7.13
C MET A 37 -65.81 7.65 -6.12
N ARG A 38 -66.35 6.64 -5.43
CA ARG A 38 -65.57 5.79 -4.50
C ARG A 38 -64.42 5.11 -5.26
N GLU A 39 -64.71 4.43 -6.37
CA GLU A 39 -63.69 3.78 -7.21
C GLU A 39 -62.56 4.74 -7.65
N ARG A 40 -62.88 5.98 -8.02
CA ARG A 40 -61.88 7.00 -8.38
C ARG A 40 -61.02 7.44 -7.20
N ASP A 41 -61.61 7.70 -6.04
CA ASP A 41 -60.86 8.11 -4.86
C ASP A 41 -59.99 6.97 -4.31
N GLU A 42 -60.45 5.73 -4.44
CA GLU A 42 -59.64 4.54 -4.15
C GLU A 42 -58.46 4.42 -5.12
N ALA A 43 -58.69 4.59 -6.43
CA ALA A 43 -57.63 4.57 -7.42
C ALA A 43 -56.58 5.66 -7.14
N LYS A 44 -57.01 6.87 -6.77
CA LYS A 44 -56.10 7.95 -6.34
C LYS A 44 -55.30 7.57 -5.10
N LYS A 45 -55.93 7.04 -4.05
CA LYS A 45 -55.24 6.60 -2.82
C LYS A 45 -54.20 5.52 -3.12
N ARG A 46 -54.54 4.53 -3.96
CA ARG A 46 -53.60 3.49 -4.40
C ARG A 46 -52.45 4.05 -5.21
N SER A 47 -52.73 4.96 -6.14
CA SER A 47 -51.70 5.63 -6.95
C SER A 47 -50.74 6.45 -6.09
N LEU A 48 -51.25 7.21 -5.13
CA LEU A 48 -50.43 8.01 -4.21
C LEU A 48 -49.54 7.12 -3.34
N LEU A 49 -50.08 6.01 -2.82
CA LEU A 49 -49.29 5.05 -2.05
C LEU A 49 -48.18 4.44 -2.91
N LEU A 50 -48.50 4.04 -4.15
CA LEU A 50 -47.53 3.43 -5.05
C LEU A 50 -46.41 4.42 -5.42
N ASN A 51 -46.74 5.68 -5.70
CA ASN A 51 -45.76 6.72 -5.97
C ASN A 51 -44.83 6.92 -4.77
N ARG A 52 -45.37 7.01 -3.55
CA ARG A 52 -44.57 7.10 -2.32
C ARG A 52 -43.65 5.88 -2.15
N HIS A 53 -44.13 4.66 -2.42
CA HIS A 53 -43.31 3.44 -2.36
C HIS A 53 -42.16 3.46 -3.37
N VAL A 54 -42.42 3.97 -4.58
CA VAL A 54 -41.39 4.14 -5.61
C VAL A 54 -40.36 5.16 -5.15
N GLU A 55 -40.78 6.33 -4.67
CA GLU A 55 -39.90 7.37 -4.15
C GLU A 55 -39.00 6.83 -3.00
N GLU A 56 -39.59 6.18 -2.00
CA GLU A 56 -38.86 5.57 -0.87
C GLU A 56 -37.83 4.52 -1.34
N LYS A 57 -38.15 3.73 -2.36
CA LYS A 57 -37.17 2.78 -2.94
C LYS A 57 -36.03 3.51 -3.64
N THR A 58 -36.35 4.50 -4.47
CA THR A 58 -35.34 5.24 -5.23
C THR A 58 -34.40 6.03 -4.31
N THR A 59 -34.90 6.58 -3.20
CA THR A 59 -34.06 7.30 -2.24
C THR A 59 -33.15 6.34 -1.48
N GLU A 60 -33.64 5.17 -1.08
CA GLU A 60 -32.81 4.14 -0.44
C GLU A 60 -31.76 3.59 -1.42
N GLU A 61 -32.10 3.37 -2.69
CA GLU A 61 -31.13 2.93 -3.73
C GLU A 61 -30.02 3.96 -3.94
N LYS A 62 -30.36 5.25 -4.01
CA LYS A 62 -29.36 6.34 -4.10
C LYS A 62 -28.44 6.35 -2.89
N ARG A 63 -29.00 6.27 -1.69
CA ARG A 63 -28.21 6.19 -0.44
C ARG A 63 -27.27 4.98 -0.43
N GLN A 64 -27.74 3.83 -0.90
CA GLN A 64 -26.91 2.63 -0.99
C GLN A 64 -25.77 2.78 -1.99
N LEU A 65 -25.99 3.51 -3.08
CA LEU A 65 -24.97 3.81 -4.07
C LEU A 65 -23.91 4.76 -3.49
N GLU A 66 -24.34 5.85 -2.86
CA GLU A 66 -23.46 6.81 -2.17
C GLU A 66 -22.61 6.13 -1.07
N GLU A 67 -23.22 5.27 -0.24
CA GLU A 67 -22.48 4.53 0.80
C GLU A 67 -21.44 3.55 0.20
N LYS A 68 -21.70 2.99 -1.00
CA LYS A 68 -20.72 2.14 -1.70
C LYS A 68 -19.59 2.96 -2.32
N GLU A 69 -19.91 4.11 -2.90
CA GLU A 69 -18.91 5.02 -3.47
C GLU A 69 -17.93 5.49 -2.40
N HIS A 70 -18.43 5.92 -1.24
CA HIS A 70 -17.57 6.27 -0.11
C HIS A 70 -16.67 5.12 0.35
N LEU A 71 -17.17 3.89 0.41
CA LEU A 71 -16.34 2.74 0.79
C LEU A 71 -15.21 2.49 -0.24
N VAL A 72 -15.48 2.69 -1.52
CA VAL A 72 -14.48 2.55 -2.60
C VAL A 72 -13.47 3.70 -2.56
N GLU A 73 -13.90 4.93 -2.26
CA GLU A 73 -13.01 6.07 -2.07
C GLU A 73 -12.07 5.86 -0.89
N ASP A 74 -12.60 5.38 0.24
CA ASP A 74 -11.80 5.02 1.42
C ASP A 74 -10.75 3.96 1.04
N GLU A 75 -11.13 2.90 0.31
CA GLU A 75 -10.19 1.86 -0.15
C GLU A 75 -9.11 2.44 -1.07
N ARG A 76 -9.48 3.31 -2.01
CA ARG A 76 -8.53 3.98 -2.91
C ARG A 76 -7.54 4.82 -2.13
N SER A 77 -7.98 5.56 -1.12
CA SER A 77 -7.12 6.38 -0.27
C SER A 77 -6.16 5.55 0.60
N GLU A 78 -6.63 4.42 1.13
CA GLU A 78 -5.79 3.49 1.89
C GLU A 78 -4.77 2.79 0.95
N ALA A 79 -5.15 2.49 -0.30
CA ALA A 79 -4.27 1.90 -1.29
C ALA A 79 -3.17 2.88 -1.76
N THR A 80 -3.51 4.16 -1.99
CA THR A 80 -2.53 5.17 -2.39
C THR A 80 -1.51 5.44 -1.30
N THR A 81 -1.95 5.56 -0.04
CA THR A 81 -1.04 5.74 1.11
C THR A 81 -0.11 4.55 1.31
N LEU A 82 -0.59 3.31 1.10
CA LEU A 82 0.28 2.14 1.10
C LEU A 82 1.32 2.17 -0.03
N LEU A 83 0.92 2.62 -1.22
CA LEU A 83 1.81 2.74 -2.37
C LEU A 83 2.89 3.82 -2.15
N GLU A 84 2.53 4.94 -1.54
CA GLU A 84 3.50 5.97 -1.13
C GLU A 84 4.47 5.47 -0.06
N ALA A 85 3.97 4.69 0.91
CA ALA A 85 4.84 4.07 1.91
C ALA A 85 5.80 3.05 1.27
N GLU A 86 5.32 2.28 0.29
CA GLU A 86 6.11 1.33 -0.50
C GLU A 86 7.23 2.02 -1.28
N THR A 87 6.93 3.10 -2.00
CA THR A 87 7.92 3.85 -2.78
C THR A 87 8.98 4.49 -1.88
N LYS A 88 8.59 5.05 -0.73
CA LYS A 88 9.54 5.60 0.26
C LYS A 88 10.47 4.54 0.84
N LEU A 89 9.93 3.38 1.22
CA LEU A 89 10.73 2.27 1.75
C LEU A 89 11.73 1.74 0.71
N MET A 90 11.28 1.56 -0.53
CA MET A 90 12.16 1.14 -1.62
C MET A 90 13.22 2.20 -1.97
N GLY A 91 12.87 3.48 -1.91
CA GLY A 91 13.80 4.59 -2.13
C GLY A 91 14.91 4.63 -1.07
N SER A 92 14.53 4.66 0.22
CA SER A 92 15.47 4.64 1.35
C SER A 92 16.38 3.41 1.36
N LEU A 93 15.89 2.24 0.94
CA LEU A 93 16.73 1.06 0.82
C LEU A 93 17.77 1.26 -0.29
N ARG A 94 17.37 1.76 -1.46
CA ARG A 94 18.31 2.05 -2.56
C ARG A 94 19.37 3.07 -2.16
N GLU A 95 19.00 4.10 -1.41
CA GLU A 95 19.94 5.10 -0.88
C GLU A 95 20.99 4.45 0.03
N LYS A 96 20.55 3.62 0.99
CA LYS A 96 21.47 2.85 1.84
C LYS A 96 22.38 1.92 1.04
N GLN A 97 21.85 1.27 0.01
CA GLN A 97 22.65 0.39 -0.86
C GLN A 97 23.75 1.17 -1.59
N VAL A 98 23.45 2.39 -2.06
CA VAL A 98 24.43 3.26 -2.70
C VAL A 98 25.48 3.75 -1.69
N GLU A 99 25.07 4.13 -0.49
CA GLU A 99 25.98 4.56 0.58
C GLU A 99 26.94 3.44 1.03
N GLU A 100 26.43 2.22 1.23
CA GLU A 100 27.27 1.06 1.60
C GLU A 100 28.28 0.70 0.51
N LEU A 101 27.88 0.77 -0.77
CA LEU A 101 28.79 0.55 -1.89
C LEU A 101 29.86 1.64 -1.99
N ALA A 102 29.49 2.91 -1.75
CA ALA A 102 30.44 4.02 -1.72
C ALA A 102 31.47 3.86 -0.57
N GLN A 103 31.02 3.46 0.62
CA GLN A 103 31.91 3.20 1.76
C GLN A 103 32.89 2.06 1.49
N LEU A 104 32.43 0.98 0.84
CA LEU A 104 33.32 -0.11 0.41
C LEU A 104 34.37 0.38 -0.59
N LEU A 105 33.97 1.20 -1.57
CA LEU A 105 34.88 1.77 -2.56
C LEU A 105 35.94 2.67 -1.92
N ASP A 106 35.55 3.55 -1.01
CA ASP A 106 36.47 4.45 -0.30
C ASP A 106 37.46 3.69 0.58
N SER A 107 37.00 2.64 1.27
CA SER A 107 37.87 1.77 2.06
C SER A 107 38.90 1.03 1.19
N ALA A 108 38.51 0.57 0.00
CA ALA A 108 39.41 -0.07 -0.95
C ALA A 108 40.45 0.91 -1.55
N GLN A 109 40.08 2.19 -1.72
CA GLN A 109 40.99 3.22 -2.25
C GLN A 109 42.02 3.71 -1.21
N LEU A 110 41.63 3.85 0.05
CA LEU A 110 42.53 4.22 1.15
C LEU A 110 43.62 3.17 1.37
N ASP A 111 43.31 1.89 1.18
CA ASP A 111 44.28 0.79 1.26
C ASP A 111 45.28 0.76 0.08
N SER A 112 44.94 1.40 -1.06
CA SER A 112 45.83 1.50 -2.23
C SER A 112 46.81 2.68 -2.15
N THR A 113 46.45 3.73 -1.40
CA THR A 113 47.22 4.98 -1.29
C THR A 113 48.04 5.07 -0.01
N GLY A 114 47.66 4.32 1.04
CA GLY A 114 48.42 4.20 2.30
C GLY A 114 49.84 3.64 2.14
N ASP A 115 50.08 2.80 1.13
CA ASP A 115 51.42 2.23 0.85
C ASP A 115 52.39 3.23 0.21
N THR A 116 51.90 4.34 -0.36
CA THR A 116 52.74 5.41 -0.92
C THR A 116 53.10 6.52 0.07
N ALA A 117 52.38 6.63 1.18
CA ALA A 117 52.59 7.70 2.17
C ALA A 117 53.68 7.39 3.21
N GLN A 118 54.20 6.15 3.29
CA GLN A 118 55.26 5.79 4.25
C GLN A 118 56.71 6.08 3.79
N ALA A 119 56.89 6.85 2.72
CA ALA A 119 58.22 7.30 2.27
C ALA A 119 58.62 8.70 2.78
N SER A 120 57.77 9.40 3.53
CA SER A 120 58.10 10.72 4.07
C SER A 120 57.32 11.00 5.34
N ILE A 121 57.86 10.57 6.49
CA ILE A 121 57.82 11.28 7.79
C ILE A 121 58.74 10.49 8.73
N THR A 122 59.98 10.95 8.81
CA THR A 122 60.78 10.83 10.04
C THR A 122 60.25 11.83 11.05
N ASP A 123 60.21 11.40 12.31
CA ASP A 123 59.91 12.15 13.54
C ASP A 123 58.45 12.60 13.77
N GLN A 124 57.75 11.90 14.68
CA GLN A 124 57.40 12.46 16.01
C GLN A 124 56.58 11.47 16.88
N LEU A 125 57.16 11.21 18.05
CA LEU A 125 56.62 10.86 19.37
C LEU A 125 55.09 10.68 19.59
N SER A 126 54.79 9.56 20.29
CA SER A 126 53.91 9.44 21.47
C SER A 126 52.41 9.79 21.38
N ALA A 127 51.54 8.76 21.50
CA ALA A 127 50.55 8.63 22.60
C ALA A 127 49.48 7.56 22.27
N GLU A 128 49.39 6.58 23.16
CA GLU A 128 48.19 5.93 23.70
C GLU A 128 46.80 6.32 23.13
N LYS A 129 46.09 5.37 22.50
CA LYS A 129 44.88 4.71 23.05
C LYS A 129 44.18 3.83 22.01
N GLN A 130 43.61 2.75 22.53
CA GLN A 130 42.97 1.63 21.85
C GLN A 130 41.83 2.07 20.91
N SER A 131 41.91 1.63 19.65
CA SER A 131 40.87 1.69 18.61
C SER A 131 41.02 0.44 17.73
N PRO A 132 39.94 -0.04 17.07
CA PRO A 132 39.74 -1.46 16.77
C PRO A 132 40.76 -1.95 15.75
N ARG A 133 41.21 -3.21 15.93
CA ARG A 133 42.08 -3.99 15.05
C ARG A 133 42.00 -3.52 13.59
N SER A 134 42.87 -2.58 13.22
CA SER A 134 43.11 -2.24 11.83
C SER A 134 43.79 -3.46 11.23
N MET A 135 43.10 -4.12 10.32
CA MET A 135 43.69 -5.12 9.42
C MET A 135 44.61 -4.37 8.44
N SER A 136 45.69 -3.76 8.94
CA SER A 136 46.79 -3.32 8.09
C SER A 136 47.57 -4.58 7.71
N ASP A 137 46.99 -5.38 6.83
CA ASP A 137 47.70 -6.45 6.13
C ASP A 137 48.61 -5.80 5.07
N ALA A 138 49.53 -4.96 5.54
CA ALA A 138 50.70 -4.60 4.75
C ALA A 138 51.40 -5.91 4.41
N VAL A 139 51.51 -6.21 3.11
CA VAL A 139 52.10 -7.45 2.60
C VAL A 139 53.50 -7.55 3.18
N LYS A 140 53.67 -8.42 4.18
CA LYS A 140 54.97 -8.61 4.82
C LYS A 140 55.93 -9.13 3.74
N PRO A 141 57.09 -8.48 3.53
CA PRO A 141 58.03 -8.87 2.51
C PRO A 141 58.43 -10.33 2.73
N SER A 142 58.51 -11.12 1.65
CA SER A 142 58.86 -12.52 1.82
C SER A 142 60.27 -12.68 2.39
N ALA A 143 60.53 -13.85 2.97
CA ALA A 143 61.87 -14.19 3.42
C ALA A 143 62.90 -14.12 2.28
N GLU A 144 62.48 -14.37 1.03
CA GLU A 144 63.33 -14.25 -0.15
C GLU A 144 63.68 -12.78 -0.46
N LEU A 145 62.70 -11.88 -0.44
CA LEU A 145 62.94 -10.43 -0.61
C LEU A 145 63.89 -9.91 0.47
N LEU A 146 63.64 -10.28 1.73
CA LEU A 146 64.47 -9.90 2.87
C LEU A 146 65.91 -10.44 2.74
N ASN A 147 66.07 -11.66 2.24
CA ASN A 147 67.38 -12.26 2.00
C ASN A 147 68.12 -11.57 0.85
N LEU A 148 67.44 -11.21 -0.24
CA LEU A 148 68.02 -10.45 -1.35
C LEU A 148 68.44 -9.05 -0.91
N GLN A 149 67.63 -8.36 -0.10
CA GLN A 149 67.98 -7.05 0.47
C GLN A 149 69.19 -7.12 1.40
N LYS A 150 69.28 -8.16 2.25
CA LYS A 150 70.46 -8.40 3.09
C LYS A 150 71.70 -8.68 2.23
N ARG A 151 71.58 -9.53 1.22
CA ARG A 151 72.67 -9.88 0.30
C ARG A 151 73.16 -8.65 -0.48
N LEU A 152 72.25 -7.80 -0.95
CA LEU A 152 72.58 -6.53 -1.59
C LEU A 152 73.43 -5.63 -0.68
N LYS A 153 73.04 -5.48 0.60
CA LYS A 153 73.82 -4.69 1.58
C LYS A 153 75.26 -5.22 1.73
N TYR A 154 75.43 -6.54 1.82
CA TYR A 154 76.76 -7.15 1.95
C TYR A 154 77.61 -7.01 0.66
N ILE A 155 77.02 -7.19 -0.52
CA ILE A 155 77.74 -7.08 -1.81
C ILE A 155 78.18 -5.63 -2.07
N VAL A 156 77.35 -4.65 -1.73
CA VAL A 156 77.69 -3.23 -1.82
C VAL A 156 78.86 -2.89 -0.89
N GLN A 157 78.87 -3.41 0.34
CA GLN A 157 79.98 -3.23 1.28
C GLN A 157 81.31 -3.83 0.79
N GLN A 158 81.25 -4.87 -0.06
CA GLN A 158 82.41 -5.52 -0.65
C GLN A 158 82.91 -4.85 -1.95
N GLY A 159 82.25 -3.80 -2.44
CA GLY A 159 82.64 -3.08 -3.66
C GLY A 159 82.32 -3.80 -4.98
N LEU A 160 81.51 -4.86 -4.94
CA LEU A 160 81.15 -5.70 -6.10
C LEU A 160 79.93 -5.14 -6.84
N TYR A 161 80.06 -3.95 -7.43
CA TYR A 161 78.93 -3.19 -7.98
C TYR A 161 78.16 -3.89 -9.12
N ALA A 162 78.83 -4.68 -9.96
CA ALA A 162 78.16 -5.42 -11.03
C ALA A 162 77.19 -6.48 -10.47
N GLN A 163 77.64 -7.25 -9.47
CA GLN A 163 76.80 -8.25 -8.79
C GLN A 163 75.71 -7.59 -7.93
N ALA A 164 75.97 -6.41 -7.36
CA ALA A 164 74.96 -5.65 -6.64
C ALA A 164 73.83 -5.20 -7.58
N ARG A 165 74.13 -4.85 -8.84
CA ARG A 165 73.13 -4.48 -9.83
C ARG A 165 72.20 -5.66 -10.15
N ASP A 166 72.76 -6.84 -10.40
CA ASP A 166 71.97 -8.05 -10.70
C ASP A 166 71.07 -8.45 -9.51
N VAL A 167 71.58 -8.39 -8.28
CA VAL A 167 70.81 -8.70 -7.07
C VAL A 167 69.75 -7.62 -6.79
N SER A 168 70.04 -6.35 -7.11
CA SER A 168 69.07 -5.26 -7.02
C SER A 168 67.93 -5.42 -8.03
N ASP A 169 68.24 -5.80 -9.27
CA ASP A 169 67.23 -6.05 -10.30
C ASP A 169 66.36 -7.27 -9.95
N GLN A 170 66.94 -8.33 -9.36
CA GLN A 170 66.20 -9.46 -8.83
C GLN A 170 65.30 -9.08 -7.65
N ALA A 171 65.80 -8.29 -6.70
CA ALA A 171 65.02 -7.81 -5.57
C ALA A 171 63.85 -6.93 -6.02
N ARG A 172 64.06 -6.09 -7.04
CA ARG A 172 63.03 -5.22 -7.60
C ARG A 172 61.92 -6.01 -8.30
N ARG A 173 62.27 -6.99 -9.14
CA ARG A 173 61.29 -7.87 -9.80
C ARG A 173 60.45 -8.64 -8.77
N LEU A 174 61.10 -9.21 -7.76
CA LEU A 174 60.42 -9.95 -6.71
C LEU A 174 59.50 -9.04 -5.86
N GLN A 175 59.90 -7.78 -5.66
CA GLN A 175 59.05 -6.77 -5.01
C GLN A 175 57.82 -6.41 -5.85
N GLU A 176 57.98 -6.30 -7.17
CA GLU A 176 56.87 -6.05 -8.11
C GLU A 176 55.90 -7.25 -8.11
N ASP A 177 56.41 -8.49 -8.19
CA ASP A 177 55.61 -9.71 -8.12
C ASP A 177 54.85 -9.86 -6.79
N GLU A 178 55.47 -9.52 -5.65
CA GLU A 178 54.82 -9.54 -4.34
C GLU A 178 53.72 -8.47 -4.22
N LYS A 179 53.94 -7.30 -4.80
CA LYS A 179 52.93 -6.24 -4.88
C LYS A 179 51.74 -6.65 -5.76
N GLU A 180 52.00 -7.29 -6.89
CA GLU A 180 50.95 -7.82 -7.78
C GLU A 180 50.15 -8.95 -7.14
N LYS A 181 50.80 -9.89 -6.45
CA LYS A 181 50.11 -10.92 -5.67
C LYS A 181 49.28 -10.33 -4.54
N GLY A 182 49.81 -9.32 -3.86
CA GLY A 182 49.12 -8.59 -2.81
C GLY A 182 47.90 -7.81 -3.32
N SER A 183 48.01 -7.14 -4.47
CA SER A 183 46.86 -6.45 -5.08
C SER A 183 45.80 -7.43 -5.56
N PHE A 184 46.19 -8.56 -6.16
CA PHE A 184 45.27 -9.62 -6.58
C PHE A 184 44.47 -10.21 -5.39
N LEU A 185 45.15 -10.54 -4.28
CA LEU A 185 44.48 -11.07 -3.09
C LEU A 185 43.52 -10.06 -2.45
N ARG A 186 43.88 -8.77 -2.45
CA ARG A 186 42.99 -7.69 -2.01
C ARG A 186 41.74 -7.61 -2.88
N LEU A 187 41.90 -7.67 -4.20
CA LEU A 187 40.80 -7.62 -5.17
C LEU A 187 39.85 -8.82 -5.02
N LEU A 188 40.40 -10.01 -4.79
CA LEU A 188 39.61 -11.21 -4.50
C LEU A 188 38.85 -11.11 -3.17
N GLY A 189 39.43 -10.41 -2.19
CA GLY A 189 38.81 -10.11 -0.90
C GLY A 189 37.63 -9.15 -1.02
N THR A 190 37.78 -8.10 -1.83
CA THR A 190 36.71 -7.12 -2.11
C THR A 190 35.56 -7.76 -2.88
N GLU A 191 35.84 -8.62 -3.88
CA GLU A 191 34.79 -9.34 -4.63
C GLU A 191 33.91 -10.19 -3.70
N LYS A 192 34.51 -10.92 -2.76
CA LYS A 192 33.75 -11.74 -1.79
C LYS A 192 32.93 -10.89 -0.81
N LEU A 193 33.41 -9.70 -0.46
CA LEU A 193 32.67 -8.77 0.38
C LEU A 193 31.48 -8.18 -0.38
N GLU A 194 31.67 -7.82 -1.65
CA GLU A 194 30.58 -7.38 -2.53
C GLU A 194 29.51 -8.45 -2.72
N GLU A 195 29.90 -9.70 -2.96
CA GLU A 195 28.95 -10.81 -3.10
C GLU A 195 28.09 -10.98 -1.84
N ARG A 196 28.71 -11.00 -0.66
CA ARG A 196 27.98 -11.07 0.63
C ARG A 196 27.05 -9.89 0.85
N LEU A 197 27.47 -8.70 0.43
CA LEU A 197 26.64 -7.50 0.54
C LEU A 197 25.42 -7.59 -0.39
N ARG A 198 25.60 -8.04 -1.64
CA ARG A 198 24.50 -8.29 -2.59
C ARG A 198 23.52 -9.34 -2.06
N GLU A 199 23.99 -10.42 -1.46
CA GLU A 199 23.14 -11.44 -0.84
C GLU A 199 22.29 -10.86 0.30
N ARG A 200 22.91 -10.11 1.23
CA ARG A 200 22.18 -9.44 2.33
C ARG A 200 21.12 -8.49 1.81
N GLN A 201 21.48 -7.67 0.83
CA GLN A 201 20.56 -6.74 0.18
C GLN A 201 19.40 -7.46 -0.53
N GLY A 202 19.68 -8.61 -1.16
CA GLY A 202 18.66 -9.47 -1.75
C GLY A 202 17.64 -9.97 -0.72
N ILE A 203 18.12 -10.47 0.41
CA ILE A 203 17.27 -10.96 1.51
C ILE A 203 16.41 -9.83 2.09
N GLU A 204 16.98 -8.63 2.28
CA GLU A 204 16.23 -7.47 2.78
C GLU A 204 15.13 -7.03 1.81
N LEU A 205 15.45 -6.97 0.50
CA LEU A 205 14.48 -6.66 -0.55
C LEU A 205 13.34 -7.68 -0.59
N GLU A 206 13.64 -8.96 -0.47
CA GLU A 206 12.63 -10.02 -0.43
C GLU A 206 11.75 -9.92 0.82
N ALA A 207 12.35 -9.71 1.99
CA ALA A 207 11.60 -9.51 3.23
C ALA A 207 10.66 -8.29 3.16
N LEU A 208 11.08 -7.20 2.52
CA LEU A 208 10.24 -6.03 2.30
C LEU A 208 9.09 -6.33 1.33
N ARG A 209 9.35 -7.03 0.22
CA ARG A 209 8.31 -7.48 -0.72
C ARG A 209 7.28 -8.39 -0.05
N GLU A 210 7.73 -9.31 0.80
CA GLU A 210 6.88 -10.20 1.60
C GLU A 210 5.94 -9.39 2.52
N ARG A 211 6.50 -8.44 3.30
CA ARG A 211 5.74 -7.56 4.18
C ARG A 211 4.72 -6.72 3.41
N LEU A 212 5.08 -6.23 2.22
CA LEU A 212 4.17 -5.48 1.35
C LEU A 212 3.01 -6.34 0.86
N ARG A 213 3.28 -7.58 0.43
CA ARG A 213 2.23 -8.56 0.08
C ARG A 213 1.29 -8.80 1.26
N GLN A 214 1.83 -9.01 2.46
CA GLN A 214 1.03 -9.21 3.67
C GLN A 214 0.13 -7.99 3.97
N LYS A 215 0.66 -6.77 3.88
CA LYS A 215 -0.13 -5.53 4.07
C LYS A 215 -1.23 -5.40 3.03
N LYS A 216 -0.94 -5.64 1.75
CA LYS A 216 -1.95 -5.63 0.66
C LYS A 216 -3.06 -6.66 0.93
N HIS A 217 -2.68 -7.86 1.39
CA HIS A 217 -3.65 -8.90 1.71
C HIS A 217 -4.49 -8.58 2.95
N GLN A 218 -3.90 -7.97 3.98
CA GLN A 218 -4.64 -7.48 5.15
C GLN A 218 -5.62 -6.36 4.77
N LEU A 219 -5.22 -5.45 3.90
CA LEU A 219 -6.10 -4.40 3.38
C LEU A 219 -7.31 -5.00 2.64
N ALA A 220 -7.05 -5.94 1.72
CA ALA A 220 -8.09 -6.64 0.97
C ALA A 220 -9.10 -7.33 1.91
N ARG A 221 -8.63 -8.07 2.92
CA ARG A 221 -9.52 -8.71 3.92
C ARG A 221 -10.36 -7.72 4.71
N ARG A 222 -9.77 -6.59 5.11
CA ARG A 222 -10.51 -5.53 5.81
C ARG A 222 -11.57 -4.90 4.91
N PHE A 223 -11.25 -4.71 3.64
CA PHE A 223 -12.20 -4.20 2.66
C PHE A 223 -13.35 -5.19 2.43
N GLU A 224 -13.05 -6.47 2.18
CA GLU A 224 -14.04 -7.54 2.04
C GLU A 224 -14.98 -7.59 3.25
N SER A 225 -14.44 -7.54 4.46
CA SER A 225 -15.24 -7.52 5.69
C SER A 225 -16.15 -6.30 5.78
N ARG A 226 -15.64 -5.09 5.48
CA ARG A 226 -16.43 -3.86 5.46
C ARG A 226 -17.53 -3.92 4.39
N TYR A 227 -17.21 -4.45 3.22
CA TYR A 227 -18.14 -4.62 2.11
C TYR A 227 -19.27 -5.61 2.45
N GLU A 228 -18.95 -6.74 3.07
CA GLU A 228 -19.94 -7.71 3.53
C GLU A 228 -20.87 -7.11 4.59
N GLN A 229 -20.33 -6.35 5.55
CA GLN A 229 -21.14 -5.65 6.55
C GLN A 229 -22.07 -4.62 5.90
N LEU A 230 -21.57 -3.85 4.92
CA LEU A 230 -22.38 -2.90 4.15
C LEU A 230 -23.50 -3.63 3.40
N ARG A 231 -23.17 -4.70 2.67
CA ARG A 231 -24.13 -5.54 1.94
C ARG A 231 -25.22 -6.10 2.84
N ASN A 232 -24.85 -6.59 4.03
CA ASN A 232 -25.78 -7.13 5.01
C ASN A 232 -26.70 -6.03 5.57
N ARG A 233 -26.18 -4.82 5.82
CA ARG A 233 -27.00 -3.67 6.23
C ARG A 233 -28.00 -3.28 5.14
N HIS A 234 -27.56 -3.18 3.89
CA HIS A 234 -28.41 -2.86 2.74
C HIS A 234 -29.54 -3.88 2.59
N ARG A 235 -29.20 -5.18 2.65
CA ARG A 235 -30.18 -6.27 2.59
C ARG A 235 -31.22 -6.19 3.71
N LYS A 236 -30.82 -5.85 4.94
CA LYS A 236 -31.77 -5.68 6.05
C LYS A 236 -32.71 -4.50 5.81
N ARG A 237 -32.17 -3.34 5.41
CA ARG A 237 -32.97 -2.14 5.12
C ARG A 237 -33.98 -2.38 4.00
N THR A 238 -33.59 -3.07 2.92
CA THR A 238 -34.51 -3.37 1.83
C THR A 238 -35.62 -4.33 2.26
N LEU A 239 -35.31 -5.36 3.03
CA LEU A 239 -36.32 -6.27 3.59
C LEU A 239 -37.30 -5.55 4.53
N ASP A 240 -36.80 -4.66 5.38
CA ASP A 240 -37.64 -3.87 6.30
C ASP A 240 -38.56 -2.91 5.53
N LEU A 241 -38.04 -2.27 4.49
CA LEU A 241 -38.79 -1.35 3.63
C LEU A 241 -39.88 -2.10 2.84
N GLU A 242 -39.56 -3.26 2.27
CA GLU A 242 -40.54 -4.13 1.63
C GLU A 242 -41.61 -4.63 2.60
N ALA A 243 -41.23 -5.00 3.83
CA ALA A 243 -42.17 -5.44 4.84
C ALA A 243 -43.15 -4.32 5.22
N ARG A 244 -42.66 -3.08 5.35
CA ARG A 244 -43.51 -1.89 5.56
C ARG A 244 -44.47 -1.67 4.39
N HIS A 245 -43.96 -1.71 3.16
CA HIS A 245 -44.79 -1.57 1.95
C HIS A 245 -45.88 -2.63 1.85
N ARG A 246 -45.57 -3.89 2.19
CA ARG A 246 -46.56 -4.98 2.22
C ARG A 246 -47.63 -4.74 3.27
N LYS A 247 -47.26 -4.28 4.47
CA LYS A 247 -48.22 -3.95 5.55
C LYS A 247 -49.14 -2.79 5.14
N GLU A 248 -48.60 -1.73 4.55
CA GLU A 248 -49.41 -0.60 4.09
C GLU A 248 -50.37 -1.00 2.95
N LYS A 249 -49.93 -1.84 2.01
CA LYS A 249 -50.81 -2.41 0.97
C LYS A 249 -51.91 -3.28 1.55
N ALA A 250 -51.59 -4.14 2.53
CA ALA A 250 -52.58 -4.97 3.21
C ALA A 250 -53.59 -4.12 3.99
N ALA A 251 -53.14 -3.06 4.67
CA ALA A 251 -54.02 -2.14 5.39
C ALA A 251 -55.02 -1.44 4.45
N LEU A 252 -54.57 -1.01 3.26
CA LEU A 252 -55.48 -0.49 2.24
C LEU A 252 -56.51 -1.54 1.82
N LEU A 253 -56.11 -2.78 1.53
CA LEU A 253 -57.03 -3.84 1.12
C LEU A 253 -58.09 -4.16 2.19
N VAL A 254 -57.71 -4.20 3.47
CA VAL A 254 -58.64 -4.43 4.58
C VAL A 254 -59.67 -3.29 4.70
N GLN A 255 -59.27 -2.03 4.50
CA GLN A 255 -60.19 -0.89 4.47
C GLN A 255 -61.19 -0.94 3.30
N HIS A 256 -60.96 -1.78 2.29
CA HIS A 256 -61.86 -1.94 1.14
C HIS A 256 -62.78 -3.16 1.25
N HIS A 257 -62.57 -4.08 2.19
CA HIS A 257 -63.34 -5.34 2.31
C HIS A 257 -64.09 -5.46 3.66
N GLY A 258 -63.93 -4.49 4.56
CA GLY A 258 -64.77 -4.28 5.73
C GLY A 258 -65.72 -3.11 5.54
#